data_AF-A0A961AND8-F1
#
_entry.id   AF-A0A961AND8-F1
#
_cell.length_a   1.000
_cell.length_b   1.000
_cell.length_c   1.000
_cell.angle_alpha   90.00
_cell.angle_beta   90.00
_cell.angle_gamma   90.00
#
_symmetry.space_group_name_H-M   'P 1'
#
loop_
_entity.id
_entity.type
_entity.pdbx_description
1 polymer ?
#
loop_
_entity_poly.entity_id
_entity_poly.type
_entity_poly.pdbx_seq_one_letter_code
_entity_poly.pdbx_strand_id
1 'polypeptide(L)'
;AFNIFSLGWSLVPFFANLMLSGWALGMISTALILRWGQAAESLAWAVPFFLQPLIAVFYPVSAIKPEWLQKVALALPPTHVFEGMREVLATGHFSWEKFAWASALNVVFLIAAGGFFLWMLKITRSRGLLTKFATQ
;
A
#
# COMPACT_ATOMS: atom_id res chain seq x y z
N ALA A 1 0.27 -33.60 -1.51
CA ALA A 1 1.30 -32.64 -1.04
C ALA A 1 1.03 -31.29 -1.71
N PHE A 2 0.89 -30.21 -0.95
CA PHE A 2 0.69 -28.87 -1.50
C PHE A 2 2.03 -28.37 -2.06
N ASN A 3 2.15 -28.22 -3.38
CA ASN A 3 3.41 -27.92 -4.03
C ASN A 3 3.55 -26.41 -4.22
N ILE A 4 4.20 -25.75 -3.26
CA ILE A 4 4.42 -24.29 -3.27
C ILE A 4 5.17 -23.85 -4.53
N PHE A 5 6.00 -24.74 -5.10
CA PHE A 5 6.76 -24.47 -6.32
C PHE A 5 5.93 -24.53 -7.60
N SER A 6 4.74 -25.17 -7.61
CA SER A 6 3.85 -25.13 -8.78
C SER A 6 2.96 -23.89 -8.82
N LEU A 7 2.73 -23.24 -7.67
CA LEU A 7 2.04 -21.95 -7.57
C LEU A 7 3.01 -20.74 -7.63
N GLY A 8 4.31 -20.98 -7.47
CA GLY A 8 5.28 -19.98 -7.01
C GLY A 8 5.67 -18.88 -8.00
N TRP A 9 5.74 -19.15 -9.31
CA TRP A 9 6.25 -18.15 -10.24
C TRP A 9 5.25 -17.05 -10.59
N SER A 10 3.97 -17.40 -10.73
CA SER A 10 2.90 -16.45 -11.06
C SER A 10 2.60 -15.45 -9.93
N LEU A 11 3.02 -15.75 -8.70
CA LEU A 11 2.83 -14.86 -7.54
C LEU A 11 3.93 -13.80 -7.42
N VAL A 12 5.10 -14.01 -8.02
CA VAL A 12 6.23 -13.06 -7.92
C VAL A 12 5.88 -11.67 -8.48
N PRO A 13 5.23 -11.53 -9.64
CA PRO A 13 4.81 -10.22 -10.15
C PRO A 13 3.83 -9.50 -9.21
N PHE A 14 2.90 -10.25 -8.59
CA PHE A 14 1.97 -9.71 -7.60
C PHE A 14 2.69 -9.22 -6.35
N PHE A 15 3.65 -10.01 -5.84
CA PHE A 15 4.48 -9.64 -4.71
C PHE A 15 5.32 -8.38 -5.00
N ALA A 16 5.90 -8.26 -6.19
CA ALA A 16 6.63 -7.06 -6.60
C ALA A 16 5.71 -5.81 -6.58
N ASN A 17 4.48 -5.92 -7.08
CA ASN A 17 3.49 -4.85 -6.96
C ASN A 17 3.15 -4.54 -5.51
N LEU A 18 3.06 -5.53 -4.63
CA LEU A 18 2.82 -5.30 -3.21
C LEU A 18 3.96 -4.51 -2.56
N MET A 19 5.22 -4.81 -2.91
CA MET A 19 6.38 -4.06 -2.44
C MET A 19 6.32 -2.59 -2.88
N LEU A 20 5.94 -2.33 -4.13
CA LEU A 20 5.76 -0.95 -4.62
C LEU A 20 4.69 -0.18 -3.83
N SER A 21 3.56 -0.82 -3.52
CA SER A 21 2.55 -0.22 -2.63
C SER A 21 3.11 0.06 -1.24
N GLY A 22 3.92 -0.86 -0.70
CA GLY A 22 4.61 -0.70 0.57
C GLY A 22 5.57 0.50 0.58
N TRP A 23 6.31 0.73 -0.50
CA TRP A 23 7.14 1.94 -0.64
C TRP A 23 6.33 3.23 -0.67
N ALA A 24 5.17 3.25 -1.35
CA ALA A 24 4.30 4.41 -1.34
C ALA A 24 3.84 4.75 0.09
N LEU A 25 3.41 3.74 0.87
CA LEU A 25 3.02 3.92 2.28
C LEU A 25 4.20 4.34 3.15
N GLY A 26 5.40 3.79 2.91
CA GLY A 26 6.63 4.19 3.59
C GLY A 26 6.96 5.67 3.37
N MET A 27 6.90 6.14 2.13
CA MET A 27 7.11 7.56 1.81
C MET A 27 6.11 8.48 2.50
N ILE A 28 4.83 8.09 2.51
CA ILE A 28 3.78 8.84 3.22
C ILE A 28 4.09 8.89 4.72
N SER A 29 4.42 7.74 5.33
CA SER A 29 4.78 7.65 6.75
C SER A 29 5.96 8.57 7.09
N THR A 30 7.06 8.50 6.34
CA THR A 30 8.21 9.39 6.55
C THR A 30 7.83 10.87 6.39
N ALA A 31 7.00 11.21 5.41
CA ALA A 31 6.51 12.59 5.23
C ALA A 31 5.70 13.10 6.43
N LEU A 32 4.88 12.23 7.05
CA LEU A 32 4.13 12.57 8.26
C LEU A 32 5.07 12.78 9.46
N ILE A 33 6.03 11.87 9.67
CA ILE A 33 7.01 11.95 10.76
C ILE A 33 7.83 13.24 10.65
N LEU A 34 8.26 13.63 9.45
CA LEU A 34 9.01 14.87 9.22
C LEU A 34 8.24 16.14 9.60
N ARG A 35 6.91 16.10 9.62
CA ARG A 35 6.07 17.27 9.95
C ARG A 35 5.62 17.29 11.41
N TRP A 36 5.22 16.14 11.95
CA TRP A 36 4.60 16.04 13.28
C TRP A 36 5.47 15.33 14.33
N GLY A 37 6.66 14.86 13.94
CA GLY A 37 7.63 14.21 14.83
C GLY A 37 7.12 12.90 15.42
N GLN A 38 7.46 12.65 16.68
CA GLN A 38 7.20 11.38 17.36
C GLN A 38 5.71 11.03 17.49
N ALA A 39 4.81 12.03 17.51
CA ALA A 39 3.38 11.78 17.48
C ALA A 39 2.94 11.05 16.20
N ALA A 40 3.55 11.36 15.05
CA ALA A 40 3.24 10.69 13.79
C ALA A 40 3.86 9.29 13.68
N GLU A 41 4.89 8.96 14.47
CA GLU A 41 5.44 7.60 14.51
C GLU A 41 4.38 6.62 15.02
N SER A 42 3.64 6.97 16.08
CA SER A 42 2.55 6.13 16.59
C SER A 42 1.45 5.89 15.53
N LEU A 43 1.15 6.91 14.71
CA LEU A 43 0.20 6.80 13.60
C LEU A 43 0.75 5.93 12.46
N ALA A 44 2.05 6.03 12.16
CA ALA A 44 2.70 5.22 11.13
C ALA A 44 2.57 3.71 11.41
N TRP A 45 2.58 3.30 12.68
CA TRP A 45 2.35 1.92 13.09
C TRP A 45 0.87 1.52 13.06
N ALA A 46 -0.03 2.43 13.45
CA ALA A 46 -1.47 2.18 13.48
C ALA A 46 -2.09 2.06 12.08
N VAL A 47 -1.64 2.87 11.11
CA VAL A 47 -2.24 2.94 9.77
C VAL A 47 -2.26 1.58 9.07
N PRO A 48 -1.16 0.80 8.97
CA PRO A 48 -1.21 -0.53 8.39
C PRO A 48 -2.21 -1.47 9.05
N PHE A 49 -2.38 -1.37 10.37
CA PHE A 49 -3.34 -2.18 11.12
C PHE A 49 -4.79 -1.89 10.70
N PHE A 50 -5.13 -0.62 10.56
CA PHE A 50 -6.45 -0.20 10.04
C PHE A 50 -6.61 -0.44 8.53
N LEU A 51 -5.51 -0.41 7.77
CA LEU A 51 -5.53 -0.57 6.33
C LEU A 51 -5.69 -2.04 5.89
N GLN A 52 -5.17 -2.99 6.66
CA GLN A 52 -5.28 -4.43 6.40
C GLN A 52 -6.73 -4.93 6.15
N PRO A 53 -7.72 -4.63 7.02
CA PRO A 53 -9.09 -5.01 6.72
C PRO A 53 -9.64 -4.28 5.49
N LEU A 54 -9.23 -3.03 5.23
CA LEU A 54 -9.71 -2.27 4.09
C LEU A 54 -9.24 -2.83 2.74
N ILE A 55 -8.01 -3.37 2.68
CA ILE A 55 -7.42 -3.92 1.44
C ILE A 55 -7.73 -5.41 1.21
N ALA A 56 -8.65 -5.98 1.99
CA ALA A 56 -9.12 -7.35 1.82
C ALA A 56 -7.98 -8.40 1.83
N VAL A 57 -7.07 -8.31 2.81
CA VAL A 57 -5.93 -9.26 2.94
C VAL A 57 -6.42 -10.69 3.16
N PHE A 58 -7.26 -10.89 4.18
CA PHE A 58 -7.66 -12.22 4.64
C PHE A 58 -8.94 -12.75 3.97
N TYR A 59 -9.70 -11.89 3.30
CA TYR A 59 -11.03 -12.20 2.80
C TYR A 59 -11.25 -11.52 1.44
N PRO A 60 -12.22 -11.97 0.62
CA PRO A 60 -12.47 -11.36 -0.68
C PRO A 60 -13.14 -9.99 -0.54
N VAL A 61 -12.87 -9.07 -1.48
CA VAL A 61 -13.48 -7.72 -1.50
C VAL A 61 -14.99 -7.77 -1.45
N SER A 62 -15.62 -8.78 -2.07
CA SER A 62 -17.06 -8.97 -2.08
C SER A 62 -17.69 -9.18 -0.70
N ALA A 63 -16.90 -9.61 0.29
CA ALA A 63 -17.37 -9.77 1.67
C ALA A 63 -17.35 -8.45 2.47
N ILE A 64 -16.70 -7.40 1.97
CA ILE A 64 -16.76 -6.07 2.59
C ILE A 64 -18.18 -5.53 2.45
N LYS A 65 -18.82 -5.21 3.58
CA LYS A 65 -20.05 -4.41 3.62
C LYS A 65 -19.80 -3.15 4.44
N PRO A 66 -20.42 -2.01 4.07
CA PRO A 66 -21.32 -1.74 2.93
C PRO A 66 -20.61 -1.61 1.56
N GLU A 67 -21.37 -1.67 0.46
CA GLU A 67 -20.82 -1.70 -0.92
C GLU A 67 -19.95 -0.49 -1.30
N TRP A 68 -20.18 0.69 -0.71
CA TRP A 68 -19.33 1.85 -0.96
C TRP A 68 -17.88 1.61 -0.49
N LEU A 69 -17.70 0.81 0.56
CA LEU A 69 -16.39 0.47 1.09
C LEU A 69 -15.64 -0.48 0.16
N GLN A 70 -16.35 -1.29 -0.62
CA GLN A 70 -15.74 -2.10 -1.69
C GLN A 70 -15.09 -1.21 -2.76
N LYS A 71 -15.75 -0.11 -3.15
CA LYS A 71 -15.19 0.84 -4.12
C LYS A 71 -13.90 1.50 -3.60
N VAL A 72 -13.87 1.82 -2.30
CA VAL A 72 -12.67 2.35 -1.63
C VAL A 72 -11.56 1.30 -1.62
N ALA A 73 -11.88 0.05 -1.30
CA ALA A 73 -10.92 -1.05 -1.34
C ALA A 73 -10.33 -1.21 -2.76
N LEU A 74 -11.16 -1.20 -3.80
CA LEU A 74 -10.73 -1.32 -5.19
C LEU A 74 -9.91 -0.11 -5.68
N ALA A 75 -10.00 1.05 -5.03
CA ALA A 75 -9.12 2.17 -5.35
C ALA A 75 -7.67 1.95 -4.86
N LEU A 76 -7.44 0.98 -3.97
CA LEU A 76 -6.13 0.70 -3.40
C LEU A 76 -5.41 -0.37 -4.23
N PRO A 77 -4.18 -0.10 -4.73
CA PRO A 77 -3.39 -1.08 -5.47
C PRO A 77 -3.21 -2.45 -4.76
N PRO A 78 -2.94 -2.53 -3.44
CA PRO A 78 -2.76 -3.82 -2.77
C PRO A 78 -4.01 -4.71 -2.80
N THR A 79 -5.21 -4.15 -2.91
CA THR A 79 -6.46 -4.91 -3.00
C THR A 79 -6.49 -5.77 -4.26
N HIS A 80 -6.11 -5.20 -5.40
CA HIS A 80 -6.01 -5.93 -6.67
C HIS A 80 -4.93 -7.03 -6.63
N VAL A 81 -3.85 -6.79 -5.87
CA VAL A 81 -2.81 -7.79 -5.64
C VAL A 81 -3.36 -8.98 -4.85
N PHE A 82 -4.01 -8.75 -3.70
CA PHE A 82 -4.57 -9.84 -2.89
C PHE A 82 -5.67 -10.61 -3.62
N GLU A 83 -6.54 -9.91 -4.35
CA GLU A 83 -7.55 -10.53 -5.21
C GLU A 83 -6.94 -11.34 -6.36
N GLY A 84 -5.82 -10.89 -6.93
CA GLY A 84 -5.11 -11.59 -8.01
C GLY A 84 -4.40 -12.84 -7.50
N MET A 85 -3.70 -12.72 -6.36
CA MET A 85 -3.07 -13.85 -5.69
C MET A 85 -4.11 -14.90 -5.30
N ARG A 86 -5.26 -14.49 -4.76
CA ARG A 86 -6.34 -15.40 -4.39
C ARG A 86 -6.91 -16.17 -5.58
N GLU A 87 -7.05 -15.53 -6.72
CA GLU A 87 -7.50 -16.16 -7.96
C GLU A 87 -6.48 -17.18 -8.49
N VAL A 88 -5.19 -16.83 -8.45
CA VAL A 88 -4.08 -17.76 -8.78
C VAL A 88 -4.08 -18.96 -7.84
N LEU A 89 -4.29 -18.75 -6.53
CA LEU A 89 -4.35 -19.83 -5.54
C LEU A 89 -5.58 -20.74 -5.73
N ALA A 90 -6.73 -20.19 -6.14
CA ALA A 90 -7.97 -20.92 -6.28
C ALA A 90 -8.09 -21.67 -7.62
N THR A 91 -7.62 -21.07 -8.71
CA THR A 91 -7.85 -21.56 -10.08
C THR A 91 -6.56 -21.94 -10.82
N GLY A 92 -5.39 -21.55 -10.32
CA GLY A 92 -4.11 -21.70 -11.00
C GLY A 92 -3.86 -20.69 -12.13
N HIS A 93 -4.85 -19.86 -12.49
CA HIS A 93 -4.74 -18.91 -13.59
C HIS A 93 -4.25 -17.54 -13.12
N PHE A 94 -3.33 -16.95 -13.88
CA PHE A 94 -2.84 -15.61 -13.64
C PHE A 94 -3.76 -14.56 -14.29
N SER A 95 -4.39 -13.74 -13.46
CA SER A 95 -5.26 -12.65 -13.92
C SER A 95 -4.44 -11.42 -14.34
N TRP A 96 -4.22 -11.30 -15.66
CA TRP A 96 -3.54 -10.14 -16.26
C TRP A 96 -4.27 -8.83 -16.01
N GLU A 97 -5.61 -8.87 -15.93
CA GLU A 97 -6.43 -7.70 -15.64
C GLU A 97 -6.15 -7.13 -14.25
N LYS A 98 -6.18 -7.99 -13.22
CA LYS A 98 -5.88 -7.57 -11.83
C LYS A 98 -4.45 -7.10 -11.69
N PHE A 99 -3.51 -7.73 -12.39
CA PHE A 99 -2.11 -7.32 -12.41
C PHE A 99 -1.92 -5.94 -13.07
N ALA A 100 -2.60 -5.68 -14.19
CA ALA A 100 -2.54 -4.39 -14.87
C ALA A 100 -3.13 -3.26 -13.99
N TRP A 101 -4.28 -3.51 -13.35
CA TRP A 101 -4.88 -2.56 -12.40
C TRP A 101 -3.96 -2.28 -11.21
N ALA A 102 -3.40 -3.32 -10.58
CA ALA A 102 -2.46 -3.17 -9.48
C ALA A 102 -1.24 -2.32 -9.88
N SER A 103 -0.66 -2.60 -11.05
CA SER A 103 0.50 -1.88 -11.59
C SER A 103 0.18 -0.42 -11.89
N ALA A 104 -0.94 -0.16 -12.58
CA ALA A 104 -1.35 1.20 -12.93
C ALA A 104 -1.64 2.05 -11.68
N LEU A 105 -2.39 1.50 -10.72
CA LEU A 105 -2.66 2.17 -9.46
C LEU A 105 -1.37 2.40 -8.65
N ASN A 106 -0.43 1.47 -8.67
CA ASN A 106 0.87 1.65 -8.01
C ASN A 106 1.65 2.84 -8.55
N VAL A 107 1.70 3.01 -9.88
CA VAL A 107 2.37 4.18 -10.48
C VAL A 107 1.72 5.48 -10.01
N VAL A 108 0.38 5.55 -10.03
CA VAL A 108 -0.35 6.73 -9.54
C VAL A 108 -0.08 6.99 -8.06
N PHE A 109 -0.12 5.94 -7.23
CA PHE A 109 0.14 6.04 -5.79
C PHE A 109 1.58 6.45 -5.47
N LEU A 110 2.57 5.94 -6.20
CA LEU A 110 3.97 6.30 -6.03
C LEU A 110 4.23 7.75 -6.42
N ILE A 111 3.64 8.24 -7.52
CA ILE A 111 3.74 9.64 -7.93
C ILE A 111 3.07 10.54 -6.87
N ALA A 112 1.88 10.17 -6.41
CA ALA A 112 1.17 10.94 -5.38
C ALA A 112 1.94 10.96 -4.05
N ALA A 113 2.45 9.82 -3.59
CA ALA A 113 3.25 9.70 -2.38
C ALA A 113 4.56 10.46 -2.47
N GLY A 114 5.27 10.37 -3.61
CA GLY A 114 6.49 11.14 -3.87
C GLY A 114 6.22 12.64 -3.89
N GLY A 115 5.14 13.08 -4.56
CA GLY A 115 4.71 14.48 -4.56
C GLY A 115 4.36 14.99 -3.16
N PHE A 116 3.65 14.20 -2.37
CA PHE A 116 3.32 14.50 -0.98
C PHE A 116 4.57 14.61 -0.10
N PHE A 117 5.52 13.69 -0.26
CA PHE A 117 6.80 13.71 0.43
C PHE A 117 7.61 14.98 0.10
N LEU A 118 7.75 15.32 -1.18
CA LEU A 118 8.45 16.54 -1.61
C LEU A 118 7.78 17.81 -1.09
N TRP A 119 6.44 17.85 -1.10
CA TRP A 119 5.67 18.98 -0.58
C TRP A 119 5.87 19.15 0.94
N MET A 120 5.82 18.06 1.71
CA MET A 120 6.10 18.08 3.14
C MET A 120 7.54 18.50 3.43
N LEU A 121 8.52 17.98 2.69
CA LEU A 121 9.91 18.41 2.81
C LEU A 121 10.07 19.91 2.59
N LYS A 122 9.42 20.48 1.57
CA LYS A 122 9.45 21.92 1.31
C LYS A 122 8.86 22.73 2.47
N ILE A 123 7.75 22.26 3.06
CA ILE A 123 7.13 22.90 4.23
C ILE A 123 8.08 22.85 5.43
N THR A 124 8.60 21.67 5.79
CA THR A 124 9.49 21.48 6.94
C THR A 124 10.77 22.31 6.80
N ARG A 125 11.34 22.36 5.58
CA ARG A 125 12.51 23.18 5.26
C ARG A 125 12.22 24.68 5.39
N SER A 126 11.07 25.15 4.89
CA SER A 126 10.69 26.57 4.98
C SER A 126 10.42 27.06 6.40
N ARG A 127 9.98 26.16 7.29
CA ARG A 127 9.66 26.47 8.70
C ARG A 127 10.85 26.32 9.65
N GLY A 128 12.04 25.99 9.15
CA GLY A 128 13.23 25.78 9.97
C GLY A 128 13.12 24.62 10.97
N LEU A 129 12.17 23.68 10.77
CA LEU A 129 11.89 22.61 11.74
C LEU A 129 13.00 21.54 11.81
N LEU A 130 13.94 21.54 10.87
CA LEU A 130 15.09 20.63 10.88
C LEU A 130 15.98 20.83 12.12
N THR A 131 16.07 22.04 12.69
CA THR A 131 16.87 22.28 13.89
C THR A 131 16.20 21.84 15.20
N LYS A 132 14.88 21.60 15.22
CA LYS A 132 14.18 21.09 16.42
C LYS A 132 14.32 19.58 16.63
N PHE A 133 14.56 18.82 15.55
CA PHE A 133 14.78 17.37 15.64
C PHE A 133 16.15 17.00 16.23
N ALA A 134 17.14 17.91 16.18
CA ALA A 134 18.47 17.65 16.72
C ALA A 134 18.58 17.84 18.25
N THR A 135 17.51 18.32 18.91
CA THR A 135 17.52 18.72 20.33
C THR A 135 16.53 17.94 21.19
N GLN A 136 15.94 16.86 20.67
CA GLN A 136 15.08 15.94 21.43
C GLN A 136 15.78 14.59 21.55
#